data_AF-A0A943NA59-F1
#
_entry.id   AF-A0A943NA59-F1
#
_cell.length_a   1.000
_cell.length_b   1.000
_cell.length_c   1.000
_cell.angle_alpha   90.00
_cell.angle_beta   90.00
_cell.angle_gamma   90.00
#
_symmetry.space_group_name_H-M   'P 1'
#
loop_
_entity.id
_entity.type
_entity.pdbx_description
1 polymer ?
#
loop_
_entity_poly.entity_id
_entity_poly.type
_entity_poly.pdbx_seq_one_letter_code
_entity_poly.pdbx_strand_id
1 'polypeptide(L)'
;MAYYCVKCGRKLPDGAICPCRIRRGAPRQEGGQSAQSGVSFQNILRLNDPDYDRNTDYYERGKQIVPDLVAPCENEIPIRQYHVVDIRSRLQGLWAEGRIMVTNKRLLFRASGRSFIGRTRVEQEYELDEISGINISHGVRFSLFDFFNSFLLAALCGALVCLLLGQEPAWLLPLLLTAGCIAGMYFLGRKRHRWKLVLSTAGAMSAVKLLLWAQVGQHTILGGLFTVAMILLFIAALIFLFMSGMKPVVSLAVMCKAGTDVAIGYQSMQHFRLQTAQELLPTAETETAIQEVGAIINDIQRMGDYGIKKWRSAAQEAQTV
;
A
#
# COMPACT_ATOMS: atom_id res chain seq x y z
N MET A 1 10.91 47.66 -28.31
CA MET A 1 9.51 47.33 -28.66
C MET A 1 8.66 47.70 -27.46
N ALA A 2 7.57 48.45 -27.62
CA ALA A 2 6.74 48.83 -26.46
C ALA A 2 5.98 47.61 -25.93
N TYR A 3 6.21 47.22 -24.68
CA TYR A 3 5.49 46.13 -24.04
C TYR A 3 4.15 46.63 -23.52
N TYR A 4 3.06 45.96 -23.92
CA TYR A 4 1.71 46.24 -23.44
C TYR A 4 1.25 45.11 -22.51
N CYS A 5 0.52 45.45 -21.46
CA CYS A 5 -0.09 44.43 -20.61
C CYS A 5 -1.28 43.77 -21.33
N VAL A 6 -1.24 42.46 -21.53
CA VAL A 6 -2.27 41.67 -22.23
C VAL A 6 -3.67 41.78 -21.60
N LYS A 7 -3.77 42.15 -20.32
CA LYS A 7 -5.06 42.26 -19.61
C LYS A 7 -5.66 43.65 -19.55
N CYS A 8 -4.84 44.69 -19.38
CA CYS A 8 -5.33 46.06 -19.19
C CYS A 8 -4.97 47.02 -20.34
N GLY A 9 -4.21 46.55 -21.34
CA GLY A 9 -3.82 47.33 -22.51
C GLY A 9 -2.87 48.49 -22.24
N ARG A 10 -2.45 48.73 -20.98
CA ARG A 10 -1.52 49.83 -20.67
C ARG A 10 -0.11 49.53 -21.17
N LYS A 11 0.52 50.57 -21.73
CA LYS A 11 1.93 50.58 -22.13
C LYS A 11 2.82 50.60 -20.88
N LEU A 12 3.73 49.63 -20.78
CA LEU A 12 4.68 49.51 -19.68
C LEU A 12 6.04 50.01 -20.15
N PRO A 13 6.76 50.83 -19.35
CA PRO A 13 8.17 51.10 -19.57
C PRO A 13 8.99 49.83 -19.32
N ASP A 14 10.16 49.73 -19.98
CA ASP A 14 11.01 48.54 -19.94
C ASP A 14 11.38 48.16 -18.50
N GLY A 15 11.03 46.93 -18.09
CA GLY A 15 11.28 46.39 -16.75
C GLY A 15 10.17 46.60 -15.71
N ALA A 16 9.10 47.36 -16.01
CA ALA A 16 8.01 47.57 -15.06
C ALA A 16 6.95 46.45 -15.08
N ILE A 17 6.61 45.92 -13.90
CA ILE A 17 5.58 44.89 -13.73
C ILE A 17 4.22 45.57 -13.53
N CYS A 18 3.19 45.23 -14.33
CA CYS A 18 1.85 45.80 -14.12
C CYS A 18 1.33 45.45 -12.71
N PRO A 19 0.70 46.38 -11.98
CA PRO A 19 -0.03 46.10 -10.73
C PRO A 19 -1.12 45.01 -10.88
N CYS A 20 -1.59 44.77 -12.10
CA CYS A 20 -2.42 43.63 -12.50
C CYS A 20 -1.84 42.27 -12.05
N ARG A 21 -0.50 42.14 -12.11
CA ARG A 21 0.25 40.93 -11.78
C ARG A 21 0.55 40.85 -10.28
N ILE A 22 0.74 42.00 -9.62
CA ILE A 22 1.00 42.12 -8.18
C ILE A 22 -0.24 41.72 -7.36
N ARG A 23 -1.46 42.04 -7.84
CA ARG A 23 -2.71 41.62 -7.17
C ARG A 23 -2.95 40.10 -7.08
N ARG A 24 -2.19 39.27 -7.81
CA ARG A 24 -2.25 37.80 -7.68
C ARG A 24 -1.27 37.23 -6.64
N GLY A 25 -0.37 38.05 -6.10
CA GLY A 25 0.73 37.58 -5.25
C GLY A 25 0.71 38.05 -3.80
N ALA A 26 -0.33 38.73 -3.33
CA ALA A 26 -0.40 39.22 -1.95
C ALA A 26 -1.73 38.82 -1.29
N PRO A 27 -1.71 38.08 -0.17
CA PRO A 27 -2.86 38.05 0.71
C PRO A 27 -3.02 39.45 1.34
N ARG A 28 -4.28 39.87 1.51
CA ARG A 28 -4.65 41.10 2.21
C ARG A 28 -4.06 41.07 3.64
N GLN A 29 -3.11 41.94 3.93
CA GLN A 29 -2.72 42.31 5.29
C GLN A 29 -3.32 43.68 5.60
N GLU A 30 -4.28 43.70 6.52
CA GLU A 30 -4.57 44.88 7.32
C GLU A 30 -3.54 44.99 8.44
N GLY A 31 -3.10 46.21 8.73
CA GLY A 31 -2.51 46.61 10.02
C GLY A 31 -1.09 46.11 10.30
N GLY A 32 -0.14 47.04 10.40
CA GLY A 32 1.28 46.74 10.58
C GLY A 32 1.67 46.33 12.00
N GLN A 33 2.78 45.59 12.10
CA GLN A 33 3.89 45.85 13.01
C GLN A 33 5.06 44.88 12.71
N SER A 34 6.26 45.46 12.77
CA SER A 34 7.64 44.94 12.85
C SER A 34 7.94 43.44 12.63
N ALA A 35 8.93 43.24 11.77
CA ALA A 35 9.69 42.03 11.50
C ALA A 35 10.10 41.21 12.75
N GLN A 36 9.82 39.91 12.71
CA GLN A 36 10.64 38.87 13.34
C GLN A 36 10.75 37.69 12.37
N SER A 37 11.99 37.39 11.98
CA SER A 37 12.38 36.23 11.20
C SER A 37 12.22 34.96 12.04
N GLY A 38 11.07 34.32 11.93
CA GLY A 38 10.82 32.97 12.43
C GLY A 38 10.12 32.19 11.34
N VAL A 39 10.85 31.27 10.68
CA VAL A 39 10.20 30.32 9.77
C VAL A 39 9.34 29.42 10.64
N SER A 40 8.02 29.59 10.58
CA SER A 40 7.11 28.81 11.43
C SER A 40 7.30 27.31 11.13
N PHE A 41 7.32 26.48 12.17
CA PHE A 41 7.39 25.02 12.05
C PHE A 41 6.27 24.46 11.15
N GLN A 42 5.14 25.18 11.04
CA GLN A 42 4.03 24.87 10.14
C GLN A 42 4.39 25.03 8.66
N ASN A 43 5.27 25.97 8.30
CA ASN A 43 5.75 26.15 6.92
C ASN A 43 6.81 25.10 6.53
N ILE A 44 7.53 24.53 7.50
CA ILE A 44 8.46 23.41 7.28
C ILE A 44 7.68 22.10 7.08
N LEU A 45 6.51 21.96 7.72
CA LEU A 45 5.68 20.76 7.66
C LEU A 45 4.72 20.69 6.45
N ARG A 46 4.61 21.75 5.62
CA ARG A 46 3.72 21.84 4.43
C ARG A 46 2.48 20.94 4.52
N LEU A 47 1.73 21.05 5.63
CA LEU A 47 0.50 20.29 5.89
C LEU A 47 -0.69 20.77 5.05
N ASN A 48 -0.51 21.86 4.31
CA ASN A 48 -1.46 22.39 3.35
C ASN A 48 -0.67 22.78 2.10
N ASP A 49 -0.53 21.87 1.15
CA ASP A 49 -0.32 22.27 -0.23
C ASP A 49 -1.54 23.14 -0.65
N PRO A 50 -1.34 24.32 -1.25
CA PRO A 50 -2.44 25.15 -1.75
C PRO A 50 -3.23 24.48 -2.89
N ASP A 51 -2.75 23.34 -3.40
CA ASP A 51 -3.41 22.46 -4.37
C ASP A 51 -4.28 21.37 -3.71
N TYR A 52 -4.70 21.56 -2.45
CA TYR A 52 -5.66 20.68 -1.77
C TYR A 52 -7.08 20.87 -2.34
N ASP A 53 -7.26 20.54 -3.61
CA ASP A 53 -8.57 20.50 -4.25
C ASP A 53 -9.26 19.20 -3.84
N ARG A 54 -10.21 19.32 -2.91
CA ARG A 54 -11.02 18.23 -2.36
C ARG A 54 -11.79 17.42 -3.43
N ASN A 55 -11.88 17.97 -4.64
CA ASN A 55 -12.56 17.39 -5.82
C ASN A 55 -11.61 16.75 -6.85
N THR A 56 -10.29 16.76 -6.66
CA THR A 56 -9.36 16.13 -7.62
C THR A 56 -9.17 14.64 -7.33
N ASP A 57 -9.35 13.80 -8.36
CA ASP A 57 -9.04 12.37 -8.30
C ASP A 57 -7.52 12.15 -8.22
N TYR A 58 -6.97 12.10 -7.00
CA TYR A 58 -5.55 11.82 -6.74
C TYR A 58 -5.10 10.44 -7.22
N TYR A 59 -6.03 9.48 -7.25
CA TYR A 59 -5.79 8.11 -7.68
C TYR A 59 -6.02 7.92 -9.19
N GLU A 60 -6.45 8.97 -9.90
CA GLU A 60 -6.61 8.97 -11.37
C GLU A 60 -7.48 7.80 -11.88
N ARG A 61 -8.43 7.30 -11.07
CA ARG A 61 -9.27 6.13 -11.39
C ARG A 61 -10.10 6.36 -12.65
N GLY A 62 -10.09 5.37 -13.54
CA GLY A 62 -10.80 5.42 -14.83
C GLY A 62 -10.11 6.23 -15.94
N LYS A 63 -8.93 6.81 -15.70
CA LYS A 63 -8.16 7.55 -16.72
C LYS A 63 -7.11 6.66 -17.38
N GLN A 64 -6.89 6.84 -18.68
CA GLN A 64 -5.79 6.20 -19.38
C GLN A 64 -4.50 7.01 -19.19
N ILE A 65 -3.35 6.34 -19.02
CA ILE A 65 -2.06 7.03 -18.90
C ILE A 65 -1.78 7.85 -20.17
N VAL A 66 -1.98 7.23 -21.34
CA VAL A 66 -1.96 7.90 -22.65
C VAL A 66 -3.35 7.71 -23.26
N PRO A 67 -4.06 8.76 -23.71
CA PRO A 67 -3.62 10.15 -23.89
C PRO A 67 -3.99 11.11 -22.73
N ASP A 68 -4.79 10.68 -21.74
CA ASP A 68 -5.42 11.63 -20.80
C ASP A 68 -4.44 12.25 -19.78
N LEU A 69 -3.36 11.53 -19.43
CA LEU A 69 -2.45 11.92 -18.35
C LEU A 69 -1.04 12.27 -18.85
N VAL A 70 -0.60 11.68 -19.96
CA VAL A 70 0.68 11.94 -20.64
C VAL A 70 0.38 12.22 -22.11
N ALA A 71 1.00 13.26 -22.65
CA ALA A 71 0.88 13.59 -24.06
C ALA A 71 1.45 12.46 -24.93
N PRO A 72 0.70 11.96 -25.93
CA PRO A 72 1.20 10.95 -26.85
C PRO A 72 2.33 11.52 -27.70
N CYS A 73 3.37 10.73 -27.92
CA CYS A 73 4.36 10.97 -28.96
C CYS A 73 3.72 10.78 -30.35
N GLU A 74 4.34 11.31 -31.40
CA GLU A 74 3.87 11.14 -32.78
C GLU A 74 3.66 9.64 -33.09
N ASN A 75 2.46 9.25 -33.54
CA ASN A 75 2.08 7.86 -33.83
C ASN A 75 2.21 6.88 -32.64
N GLU A 76 2.10 7.36 -31.39
CA GLU A 76 2.00 6.49 -30.22
C GLU A 76 0.59 5.91 -30.08
N ILE A 77 0.48 4.59 -30.00
CA ILE A 77 -0.80 3.87 -29.88
C ILE A 77 -0.80 3.14 -28.54
N PRO A 78 -1.76 3.43 -27.62
CA PRO A 78 -1.91 2.67 -26.39
C PRO A 78 -2.47 1.28 -26.71
N ILE A 79 -1.84 0.23 -26.17
CA ILE A 79 -2.25 -1.16 -26.42
C ILE A 79 -3.08 -1.65 -25.24
N ARG A 80 -2.50 -1.60 -24.03
CA ARG A 80 -3.18 -2.11 -22.83
C ARG A 80 -2.65 -1.48 -21.55
N GLN A 81 -3.57 -1.20 -20.63
CA GLN A 81 -3.30 -0.68 -19.30
C GLN A 81 -3.66 -1.73 -18.26
N TYR A 82 -2.80 -1.88 -17.26
CA TYR A 82 -3.03 -2.74 -16.11
C TYR A 82 -2.84 -1.95 -14.82
N HIS A 83 -3.71 -2.18 -13.85
CA HIS A 83 -3.51 -1.75 -12.47
C HIS A 83 -2.72 -2.83 -11.73
N VAL A 84 -1.41 -2.64 -11.56
CA VAL A 84 -0.51 -3.74 -11.18
C VAL A 84 -0.19 -3.77 -9.69
N VAL A 85 -0.10 -2.61 -9.03
CA VAL A 85 0.39 -2.54 -7.65
C VAL A 85 -0.25 -1.38 -6.89
N ASP A 86 -0.67 -1.64 -5.64
CA ASP A 86 -0.93 -0.57 -4.67
C ASP A 86 0.30 -0.32 -3.80
N ILE A 87 0.90 0.86 -3.91
CA ILE A 87 2.04 1.28 -3.10
C ILE A 87 1.53 1.90 -1.80
N ARG A 88 1.94 1.33 -0.67
CA ARG A 88 1.57 1.79 0.67
C ARG A 88 2.79 1.98 1.56
N SER A 89 2.94 3.17 2.14
CA SER A 89 3.86 3.40 3.26
C SER A 89 3.08 3.85 4.49
N ARG A 90 3.13 3.08 5.57
CA ARG A 90 2.36 3.38 6.79
C ARG A 90 2.96 4.52 7.60
N LEU A 91 4.29 4.62 7.66
CA LEU A 91 4.99 5.67 8.42
C LEU A 91 4.83 7.04 7.76
N GLN A 92 4.83 7.08 6.43
CA GLN A 92 4.66 8.32 5.65
C GLN A 92 3.18 8.59 5.28
N GLY A 93 2.26 7.69 5.63
CA GLY A 93 0.85 7.77 5.20
C GLY A 93 0.70 7.84 3.69
N LEU A 94 1.60 7.19 2.95
CA LEU A 94 1.60 7.18 1.50
C LEU A 94 0.69 6.05 1.01
N TRP A 95 -0.23 6.39 0.12
CA TRP A 95 -1.07 5.46 -0.61
C TRP A 95 -1.09 5.90 -2.07
N ALA A 96 -0.54 5.09 -2.96
CA ALA A 96 -0.54 5.32 -4.39
C ALA A 96 -0.98 4.08 -5.16
N GLU A 97 -1.74 4.29 -6.22
CA GLU A 97 -2.15 3.25 -7.17
C GLU A 97 -1.17 3.27 -8.36
N GLY A 98 -0.50 2.15 -8.59
CA GLY A 98 0.52 1.93 -9.61
C GLY A 98 -0.06 1.23 -10.83
N ARG A 99 0.03 1.89 -11.99
CA ARG A 99 -0.46 1.39 -13.27
C ARG A 99 0.66 1.28 -14.27
N ILE A 100 0.62 0.22 -15.07
CA ILE A 100 1.53 0.00 -16.19
C ILE A 100 0.70 0.13 -17.47
N MET A 101 1.15 0.96 -18.39
CA MET A 101 0.63 1.07 -19.75
C MET A 101 1.70 0.63 -20.74
N VAL A 102 1.34 -0.31 -21.60
CA VAL A 102 2.19 -0.73 -22.72
C VAL A 102 1.70 -0.02 -23.99
N THR A 103 2.60 0.70 -24.66
CA THR A 103 2.34 1.31 -25.97
C THR A 103 3.15 0.60 -27.06
N ASN A 104 3.10 1.10 -28.30
CA ASN A 104 3.96 0.62 -29.39
C ASN A 104 5.41 1.13 -29.31
N LYS A 105 5.69 2.18 -28.54
CA LYS A 105 7.03 2.82 -28.48
C LYS A 105 7.69 2.70 -27.12
N ARG A 106 6.92 2.84 -26.05
CA ARG A 106 7.42 2.84 -24.67
C ARG A 106 6.50 2.12 -23.69
N LEU A 107 7.10 1.64 -22.62
CA LEU A 107 6.43 1.18 -21.41
C LEU A 107 6.36 2.33 -20.41
N LEU A 108 5.16 2.64 -19.93
CA LEU A 108 4.92 3.69 -18.96
C LEU A 108 4.48 3.08 -17.64
N PHE A 109 5.20 3.39 -16.57
CA PHE A 109 4.77 3.11 -15.22
C PHE A 109 4.41 4.41 -14.52
N ARG A 110 3.16 4.52 -14.06
CA ARG A 110 2.67 5.69 -13.33
C ARG A 110 2.06 5.24 -12.02
N ALA A 111 2.61 5.72 -10.92
CA ALA A 111 2.03 5.58 -9.60
C ALA A 111 1.55 6.95 -9.10
N SER A 112 0.25 7.11 -8.87
CA SER A 112 -0.34 8.35 -8.36
C SER A 112 -1.05 8.11 -7.05
N GLY A 113 -0.88 9.02 -6.10
CA GLY A 113 -1.39 8.85 -4.76
C GLY A 113 -1.33 10.09 -3.88
N ARG A 114 -1.59 9.84 -2.61
CA ARG A 114 -1.52 10.81 -1.52
C ARG A 114 -0.52 10.36 -0.47
N SER A 115 0.16 11.31 0.13
CA SER A 115 0.96 11.15 1.36
C SER A 115 0.48 12.15 2.41
N PHE A 116 0.97 12.04 3.65
CA PHE A 116 0.69 13.06 4.67
C PHE A 116 1.20 14.47 4.30
N ILE A 117 2.15 14.59 3.37
CA ILE A 117 2.80 15.85 2.98
C ILE A 117 2.23 16.42 1.67
N GLY A 118 1.34 15.69 0.98
CA GLY A 118 0.75 16.14 -0.30
C GLY A 118 0.61 15.03 -1.33
N ARG A 119 0.41 15.42 -2.60
CA ARG A 119 0.27 14.48 -3.73
C ARG A 119 1.62 13.86 -4.06
N THR A 120 1.64 12.54 -4.20
CA THR A 120 2.82 11.79 -4.64
C THR A 120 2.56 11.21 -6.01
N ARG A 121 3.43 11.55 -6.97
CA ARG A 121 3.40 11.00 -8.33
C ARG A 121 4.79 10.48 -8.65
N VAL A 122 4.84 9.24 -9.13
CA VAL A 122 6.04 8.64 -9.70
C VAL A 122 5.70 8.24 -11.11
N GLU A 123 6.44 8.77 -12.06
CA GLU A 123 6.32 8.50 -13.49
C GLU A 123 7.66 7.97 -13.97
N GLN A 124 7.64 6.84 -14.64
CA GLN A 124 8.81 6.22 -15.23
C GLN A 124 8.45 5.77 -16.64
N GLU A 125 9.33 6.08 -17.59
CA GLU A 125 9.11 5.82 -19.00
C GLU A 125 10.34 5.10 -19.55
N TYR A 126 10.12 4.03 -20.29
CA TYR A 126 11.19 3.24 -20.89
C TYR A 126 10.84 2.93 -22.34
N GLU A 127 11.78 3.15 -23.25
CA GLU A 127 11.61 2.74 -24.64
C GLU A 127 11.56 1.22 -24.75
N LEU A 128 10.68 0.70 -25.61
CA LEU A 128 10.53 -0.75 -25.78
C LEU A 128 11.80 -1.41 -26.29
N ASP A 129 12.61 -0.69 -27.06
CA ASP A 129 13.85 -1.22 -27.63
C ASP A 129 14.95 -1.41 -26.57
N GLU A 130 14.91 -0.63 -25.51
CA GLU A 130 15.88 -0.70 -24.40
C GLU A 130 15.55 -1.81 -23.40
N ILE A 131 14.31 -2.31 -23.37
CA ILE A 131 13.89 -3.33 -22.41
C ILE A 131 14.46 -4.69 -22.83
N SER A 132 15.27 -5.26 -21.94
CA SER A 132 15.80 -6.63 -22.08
C SER A 132 14.87 -7.67 -21.45
N GLY A 133 14.11 -7.29 -20.42
CA GLY A 133 13.22 -8.19 -19.72
C GLY A 133 12.48 -7.51 -18.58
N ILE A 134 11.36 -8.11 -18.18
CA ILE A 134 10.59 -7.69 -17.02
C ILE A 134 10.44 -8.88 -16.08
N ASN A 135 10.73 -8.66 -14.81
CA ASN A 135 10.52 -9.61 -13.75
C ASN A 135 9.49 -9.03 -12.77
N ILE A 136 8.26 -9.51 -12.89
CA ILE A 136 7.21 -9.26 -11.91
C ILE A 136 7.11 -10.53 -11.06
N SER A 137 7.46 -10.42 -9.78
CA SER A 137 7.47 -11.55 -8.85
C SER A 137 6.49 -11.31 -7.72
N HIS A 138 5.71 -12.34 -7.41
CA HIS A 138 4.85 -12.36 -6.24
C HIS A 138 5.58 -13.06 -5.10
N GLY A 139 5.78 -12.35 -4.00
CA GLY A 139 6.50 -12.83 -2.82
C GLY A 139 5.68 -12.69 -1.55
N VAL A 140 6.26 -13.16 -0.45
CA VAL A 140 5.72 -12.94 0.90
C VAL A 140 6.78 -12.20 1.70
N ARG A 141 6.38 -11.10 2.33
CA ARG A 141 7.24 -10.32 3.22
C ARG A 141 6.77 -10.50 4.66
N PHE A 142 7.73 -10.60 5.56
CA PHE A 142 7.47 -10.52 7.00
C PHE A 142 7.42 -9.05 7.43
N SER A 143 6.24 -8.59 7.85
CA SER A 143 6.04 -7.26 8.40
C SER A 143 6.24 -7.28 9.92
N LEU A 144 7.39 -6.81 10.38
CA LEU A 144 7.67 -6.65 11.81
C LEU A 144 6.65 -5.74 12.50
N PHE A 145 6.20 -4.68 11.84
CA PHE A 145 5.23 -3.75 12.41
C PHE A 145 3.87 -4.42 12.64
N ASP A 146 3.39 -5.22 11.68
CA ASP A 146 2.13 -5.97 11.88
C ASP A 146 2.28 -7.10 12.90
N PHE A 147 3.46 -7.70 12.99
CA PHE A 147 3.80 -8.66 14.05
C PHE A 147 3.71 -8.01 15.43
N PHE A 148 4.37 -6.87 15.64
CA PHE A 148 4.32 -6.15 16.92
C PHE A 148 2.92 -5.66 17.27
N ASN A 149 2.17 -5.12 16.29
CA ASN A 149 0.80 -4.69 16.52
C ASN A 149 -0.11 -5.88 16.89
N SER A 150 0.08 -7.03 16.24
CA SER A 150 -0.69 -8.25 16.55
C SER A 150 -0.29 -8.83 17.90
N PHE A 151 0.99 -8.77 18.27
CA PHE A 151 1.48 -9.13 19.59
C PHE A 151 0.87 -8.25 20.69
N LEU A 152 0.88 -6.92 20.50
CA LEU A 152 0.28 -5.97 21.44
C LEU A 152 -1.23 -6.21 21.60
N LEU A 153 -1.94 -6.41 20.50
CA LEU A 153 -3.37 -6.73 20.52
C LEU A 153 -3.65 -8.04 21.28
N ALA A 154 -2.84 -9.07 21.04
CA ALA A 154 -2.97 -10.36 21.70
C ALA A 154 -2.67 -10.27 23.20
N ALA A 155 -1.65 -9.51 23.59
CA ALA A 155 -1.29 -9.27 24.99
C ALA A 155 -2.39 -8.48 25.72
N LEU A 156 -2.92 -7.42 25.11
CA LEU A 156 -4.03 -6.64 25.67
C LEU A 156 -5.29 -7.50 25.84
N CYS A 157 -5.62 -8.35 24.86
CA CYS A 157 -6.75 -9.25 24.98
C CYS A 157 -6.56 -10.30 26.07
N GLY A 158 -5.37 -10.91 26.15
CA GLY A 158 -5.03 -11.85 27.22
C GLY A 158 -5.12 -11.22 28.61
N ALA A 159 -4.60 -10.00 28.77
CA ALA A 159 -4.70 -9.24 30.01
C ALA A 159 -6.16 -8.92 30.37
N LEU A 160 -6.97 -8.51 29.40
CA LEU A 160 -8.39 -8.23 29.58
C LEU A 160 -9.17 -9.49 30.01
N VAL A 161 -8.88 -10.66 29.44
CA VAL A 161 -9.47 -11.94 29.87
C VAL A 161 -9.06 -12.28 31.30
N CYS A 162 -7.79 -12.08 31.68
CA CYS A 162 -7.34 -12.24 33.06
C CYS A 162 -8.10 -11.34 34.05
N LEU A 163 -8.33 -10.08 33.67
CA LEU A 163 -9.08 -9.13 34.50
C LEU A 163 -10.57 -9.49 34.60
N LEU A 164 -11.19 -9.88 33.48
CA LEU A 164 -12.61 -10.28 33.43
C LEU A 164 -12.89 -11.54 34.25
N LEU A 165 -11.97 -12.51 34.22
CA LEU A 165 -12.10 -13.75 34.99
C LEU A 165 -11.91 -13.53 36.50
N GLY A 166 -11.48 -12.34 36.93
CA GLY A 166 -11.36 -11.97 38.33
C GLY A 166 -10.42 -12.88 39.13
N GLN A 167 -10.48 -12.74 40.45
CA GLN A 167 -9.76 -13.62 41.40
C GLN A 167 -10.65 -14.73 41.95
N GLU A 168 -11.95 -14.72 41.65
CA GLU A 168 -12.89 -15.69 42.17
C GLU A 168 -12.70 -17.06 41.50
N PRO A 169 -12.75 -18.17 42.26
CA PRO A 169 -12.55 -19.53 41.76
C PRO A 169 -13.79 -20.06 41.03
N ALA A 170 -14.31 -19.32 40.05
CA ALA A 170 -15.39 -19.77 39.18
C ALA A 170 -14.82 -20.63 38.05
N TRP A 171 -15.29 -21.87 37.91
CA TRP A 171 -14.83 -22.81 36.87
C TRP A 171 -15.70 -22.80 35.61
N LEU A 172 -16.99 -22.53 35.74
CA LEU A 172 -17.96 -22.56 34.64
C LEU A 172 -17.67 -21.51 33.56
N LEU A 173 -17.42 -20.26 33.97
CA LEU A 173 -17.21 -19.15 33.04
C LEU A 173 -15.91 -19.33 32.23
N PRO A 174 -14.75 -19.68 32.82
CA PRO A 174 -13.56 -20.00 32.04
C PRO A 174 -13.75 -21.23 31.11
N LEU A 175 -14.52 -22.25 31.52
CA LEU A 175 -14.79 -23.43 30.71
C LEU A 175 -15.65 -23.10 29.47
N LEU A 176 -16.68 -22.28 29.63
CA LEU A 176 -17.49 -21.81 28.51
C LEU A 176 -16.66 -20.94 27.55
N LEU A 177 -15.75 -20.12 28.09
CA LEU A 177 -14.85 -19.29 27.30
C LEU A 177 -13.86 -20.12 26.49
N THR A 178 -13.24 -21.16 27.08
CA THR A 178 -12.32 -22.05 26.34
C THR A 178 -13.05 -22.79 25.22
N ALA A 179 -14.22 -23.39 25.51
CA ALA A 179 -15.03 -24.08 24.52
C ALA A 179 -15.51 -23.13 23.40
N GLY A 180 -15.96 -21.92 23.77
CA GLY A 180 -16.38 -20.89 22.83
C GLY A 180 -15.25 -20.38 21.94
N CYS A 181 -14.03 -20.23 22.48
CA CYS A 181 -12.85 -19.86 21.71
C CYS A 181 -12.47 -20.95 20.69
N ILE A 182 -12.52 -22.23 21.08
CA ILE A 182 -12.24 -23.37 20.18
C ILE A 182 -13.27 -23.43 19.06
N ALA A 183 -14.56 -23.32 19.39
CA ALA A 183 -15.63 -23.27 18.40
C ALA A 183 -15.48 -22.05 17.47
N GLY A 184 -15.19 -20.88 18.03
CA GLY A 184 -14.96 -19.65 17.28
C GLY A 184 -13.81 -19.79 16.27
N MET A 185 -12.70 -20.43 16.65
CA MET A 185 -11.58 -20.67 15.71
C MET A 185 -11.98 -21.53 14.50
N TYR A 186 -12.89 -22.49 14.69
CA TYR A 186 -13.39 -23.36 13.62
C TYR A 186 -14.32 -22.60 12.66
N PHE A 187 -15.24 -21.79 13.20
CA PHE A 187 -16.20 -21.03 12.40
C PHE A 187 -15.60 -19.79 11.72
N LEU A 188 -14.50 -19.24 12.23
CA LEU A 188 -13.86 -18.09 11.61
C LEU A 188 -13.19 -18.46 10.27
N GLY A 189 -13.62 -17.75 9.21
CA GLY A 189 -13.12 -17.94 7.85
C GLY A 189 -11.59 -17.90 7.72
N ARG A 190 -11.07 -18.63 6.72
CA ARG A 190 -9.65 -18.97 6.53
C ARG A 190 -8.68 -17.78 6.53
N LYS A 191 -9.12 -16.58 6.13
CA LYS A 191 -8.26 -15.40 5.93
C LYS A 191 -8.14 -14.45 7.15
N ARG A 192 -8.90 -14.66 8.24
CA ARG A 192 -8.93 -13.76 9.41
C ARG A 192 -7.95 -14.13 10.53
N HIS A 193 -6.66 -14.20 10.20
CA HIS A 193 -5.58 -14.63 11.11
C HIS A 193 -5.52 -13.84 12.43
N ARG A 194 -5.76 -12.52 12.41
CA ARG A 194 -5.75 -11.67 13.62
C ARG A 194 -6.83 -12.04 14.62
N TRP A 195 -8.03 -12.38 14.14
CA TRP A 195 -9.13 -12.77 15.02
C TRP A 195 -8.91 -14.17 15.59
N LYS A 196 -8.31 -15.08 14.81
CA LYS A 196 -7.89 -16.40 15.30
C LYS A 196 -6.83 -16.29 16.40
N LEU A 197 -5.86 -15.38 16.24
CA LEU A 197 -4.87 -15.06 17.28
C LEU A 197 -5.53 -14.59 18.58
N VAL A 198 -6.47 -13.64 18.49
CA VAL A 198 -7.21 -13.11 19.65
C VAL A 198 -8.01 -14.21 20.35
N LEU A 199 -8.68 -15.09 19.59
CA LEU A 199 -9.42 -16.23 20.14
C LEU A 199 -8.49 -17.25 20.79
N SER A 200 -7.33 -17.55 20.19
CA SER A 200 -6.37 -18.51 20.76
C SER A 200 -5.73 -17.98 22.03
N THR A 201 -5.42 -16.68 22.13
CA THR A 201 -4.86 -16.11 23.35
C THR A 201 -5.90 -15.98 24.47
N ALA A 202 -7.13 -15.59 24.13
CA ALA A 202 -8.24 -15.60 25.08
C ALA A 202 -8.51 -17.02 25.63
N GLY A 203 -8.55 -18.02 24.75
CA GLY A 203 -8.72 -19.42 25.13
C GLY A 203 -7.56 -19.95 25.98
N ALA A 204 -6.31 -19.65 25.61
CA ALA A 204 -5.14 -20.07 26.38
C ALA A 204 -5.16 -19.47 27.80
N MET A 205 -5.49 -18.19 27.93
CA MET A 205 -5.55 -17.52 29.24
C MET A 205 -6.70 -18.05 30.11
N SER A 206 -7.83 -18.38 29.48
CA SER A 206 -8.94 -19.04 30.17
C SER A 206 -8.57 -20.46 30.64
N ALA A 207 -7.80 -21.21 29.84
CA ALA A 207 -7.30 -22.53 30.22
C ALA A 207 -6.30 -22.47 31.38
N VAL A 208 -5.48 -21.41 31.49
CA VAL A 208 -4.60 -21.17 32.65
C VAL A 208 -5.41 -21.00 33.93
N LYS A 209 -6.55 -20.28 33.89
CA LYS A 209 -7.44 -20.15 35.05
C LYS A 209 -8.09 -21.48 35.45
N LEU A 210 -8.51 -22.30 34.48
CA LEU A 210 -9.01 -23.65 34.75
C LEU A 210 -7.95 -24.55 35.39
N LEU A 211 -6.71 -24.42 34.94
CA LEU A 211 -5.58 -25.13 35.54
C LEU A 211 -5.37 -24.72 37.00
N LEU A 212 -5.35 -23.42 37.29
CA LEU A 212 -5.20 -22.91 38.67
C LEU A 212 -6.34 -23.41 39.57
N TRP A 213 -7.58 -23.39 39.09
CA TRP A 213 -8.72 -23.94 39.80
C TRP A 213 -8.56 -25.46 40.06
N ALA A 214 -8.16 -26.24 39.05
CA ALA A 214 -7.96 -27.68 39.19
C ALA A 214 -6.84 -28.04 40.18
N GLN A 215 -5.80 -27.20 40.28
CA GLN A 215 -4.72 -27.35 41.27
C GLN A 215 -5.23 -27.10 42.69
N VAL A 216 -6.04 -26.04 42.90
CA VAL A 216 -6.65 -25.74 44.20
C VAL A 216 -7.61 -26.87 44.63
N GLY A 217 -8.39 -27.42 43.70
CA GLY A 217 -9.32 -28.52 43.94
C GLY A 217 -8.70 -29.92 43.98
N GLN A 218 -7.37 -30.05 43.85
CA GLN A 218 -6.66 -31.35 43.78
C GLN A 218 -7.18 -32.32 42.71
N HIS A 219 -7.79 -31.81 41.63
CA HIS A 219 -8.30 -32.63 40.53
C HIS A 219 -7.21 -32.91 39.49
N THR A 220 -6.41 -33.96 39.73
CA THR A 220 -5.23 -34.31 38.90
C THR A 220 -5.55 -34.58 37.43
N ILE A 221 -6.64 -35.29 37.14
CA ILE A 221 -7.06 -35.66 35.77
C ILE A 221 -7.51 -34.42 34.98
N LEU A 222 -8.37 -33.59 35.57
CA LEU A 222 -8.86 -32.36 34.94
C LEU A 222 -7.72 -31.35 34.75
N GLY A 223 -6.82 -31.24 35.73
CA GLY A 223 -5.59 -30.46 35.60
C GLY A 223 -4.77 -30.86 34.39
N GLY A 224 -4.56 -32.17 34.17
CA GLY A 224 -3.85 -32.69 33.00
C GLY A 224 -4.54 -32.41 31.66
N LEU A 225 -5.88 -32.45 31.60
CA LEU A 225 -6.60 -32.08 30.38
C LEU A 225 -6.46 -30.57 30.06
N PHE A 226 -6.52 -29.72 31.08
CA PHE A 226 -6.37 -28.27 30.91
C PHE A 226 -4.93 -27.86 30.56
N THR A 227 -3.90 -28.55 31.06
CA THR A 227 -2.51 -28.30 30.62
C THR A 227 -2.33 -28.60 29.14
N VAL A 228 -2.84 -29.74 28.66
CA VAL A 228 -2.77 -30.10 27.24
C VAL A 228 -3.51 -29.09 26.37
N ALA A 229 -4.73 -28.70 26.76
CA ALA A 229 -5.49 -27.68 26.06
C ALA A 229 -4.76 -26.32 26.02
N MET A 230 -4.14 -25.91 27.12
CA MET A 230 -3.35 -24.67 27.19
C MET A 230 -2.16 -24.72 26.23
N ILE A 231 -1.39 -25.81 26.22
CA ILE A 231 -0.23 -25.98 25.33
C ILE A 231 -0.65 -25.91 23.86
N LEU A 232 -1.71 -26.60 23.48
CA LEU A 232 -2.21 -26.59 22.10
C LEU A 232 -2.67 -25.19 21.66
N LEU A 233 -3.40 -24.47 22.52
CA LEU A 233 -3.84 -23.10 22.24
C LEU A 233 -2.68 -22.11 22.19
N PHE A 234 -1.65 -22.32 23.01
CA PHE A 234 -0.43 -21.51 22.99
C PHE A 234 0.38 -21.71 21.70
N ILE A 235 0.56 -22.96 21.26
CA ILE A 235 1.21 -23.26 19.97
C ILE A 235 0.41 -22.64 18.81
N ALA A 236 -0.93 -22.77 18.83
CA ALA A 236 -1.79 -22.15 17.83
C ALA A 236 -1.64 -20.61 17.83
N ALA A 237 -1.56 -19.98 19.01
CA ALA A 237 -1.33 -18.55 19.12
C ALA A 237 0.01 -18.12 18.52
N LEU A 238 1.10 -18.87 18.74
CA LEU A 238 2.40 -18.59 18.13
C LEU A 238 2.36 -18.69 16.60
N ILE A 239 1.71 -19.73 16.06
CA ILE A 239 1.56 -19.91 14.60
C ILE A 239 0.75 -18.75 14.02
N PHE A 240 -0.40 -18.40 14.62
CA PHE A 240 -1.22 -17.29 14.13
C PHE A 240 -0.53 -15.93 14.28
N LEU A 241 0.30 -15.75 15.30
CA LEU A 241 1.13 -14.56 15.45
C LEU A 241 2.09 -14.43 14.27
N PHE A 242 2.82 -15.50 13.93
CA PHE A 242 3.74 -15.50 12.80
C PHE A 242 3.00 -15.30 11.47
N MET A 243 1.91 -16.03 11.24
CA MET A 243 1.08 -15.89 10.04
C MET A 243 0.45 -14.50 9.91
N SER A 244 0.13 -13.82 11.02
CA SER A 244 -0.40 -12.45 10.99
C SER A 244 0.63 -11.41 10.51
N GLY A 245 1.92 -11.72 10.66
CA GLY A 245 3.04 -10.91 10.16
C GLY A 245 3.37 -11.18 8.68
N MET A 246 2.96 -12.31 8.12
CA MET A 246 3.18 -12.65 6.71
C MET A 246 2.17 -11.93 5.82
N LYS A 247 2.67 -11.11 4.89
CA LYS A 247 1.83 -10.43 3.88
C LYS A 247 2.28 -10.77 2.47
N PRO A 248 1.34 -10.91 1.51
CA PRO A 248 1.68 -10.97 0.10
C PRO A 248 2.20 -9.61 -0.36
N VAL A 249 3.30 -9.62 -1.12
CA VAL A 249 3.88 -8.41 -1.70
C VAL A 249 4.38 -8.70 -3.11
N VAL A 250 4.34 -7.70 -3.98
CA VAL A 250 4.83 -7.77 -5.36
C VAL A 250 6.18 -7.08 -5.44
N SER A 251 7.10 -7.66 -6.21
CA SER A 251 8.29 -6.98 -6.67
C SER A 251 8.23 -6.81 -8.18
N LEU A 252 8.35 -5.57 -8.64
CA LEU A 252 8.42 -5.20 -10.05
C LEU A 252 9.87 -4.81 -10.36
N ALA A 253 10.44 -5.51 -11.33
CA ALA A 253 11.78 -5.26 -11.83
C ALA A 253 11.79 -5.14 -13.36
N VAL A 254 12.20 -3.99 -13.91
CA VAL A 254 12.41 -3.78 -15.35
C VAL A 254 13.90 -3.74 -15.62
N MET A 255 14.39 -4.60 -16.52
CA MET A 255 15.80 -4.72 -16.89
C MET A 255 16.04 -4.10 -18.26
N CYS A 256 17.01 -3.20 -18.37
CA CYS A 256 17.39 -2.55 -19.63
C CYS A 256 18.67 -3.17 -20.20
N LYS A 257 18.81 -3.19 -21.53
CA LYS A 257 19.96 -3.79 -22.25
C LYS A 257 21.30 -3.08 -21.97
N ALA A 258 21.26 -1.81 -21.55
CA ALA A 258 22.45 -0.97 -21.40
C ALA A 258 22.99 -0.87 -19.95
N GLY A 259 22.39 -1.55 -18.96
CA GLY A 259 22.81 -1.45 -17.55
C GLY A 259 22.88 -2.80 -16.86
N THR A 260 23.96 -3.04 -16.11
CA THR A 260 24.16 -4.24 -15.26
C THR A 260 23.34 -4.22 -13.97
N ASP A 261 22.43 -3.25 -13.82
CA ASP A 261 21.62 -3.08 -12.62
C ASP A 261 20.15 -2.82 -12.99
N VAL A 262 19.24 -3.19 -12.09
CA VAL A 262 17.79 -3.14 -12.31
C VAL A 262 17.37 -1.67 -12.52
N ALA A 263 16.92 -1.31 -13.73
CA ALA A 263 16.55 0.07 -14.06
C ALA A 263 15.36 0.58 -13.23
N ILE A 264 14.47 -0.33 -12.81
CA ILE A 264 13.47 -0.11 -11.75
C ILE A 264 13.47 -1.36 -10.87
N GLY A 265 13.92 -1.27 -9.62
CA GLY A 265 13.77 -2.37 -8.66
C GLY A 265 12.90 -1.96 -7.49
N TYR A 266 11.58 -2.12 -7.58
CA TYR A 266 10.76 -2.10 -6.37
C TYR A 266 10.84 -3.47 -5.71
N GLN A 267 11.96 -3.73 -5.05
CA GLN A 267 12.16 -4.96 -4.29
C GLN A 267 11.46 -4.83 -2.94
N SER A 268 10.34 -5.53 -2.79
CA SER A 268 9.76 -5.77 -1.46
C SER A 268 10.64 -6.72 -0.61
N MET A 269 11.59 -7.43 -1.21
CA MET A 269 12.46 -8.36 -0.51
C MET A 269 13.60 -7.61 0.18
N GLN A 270 13.38 -7.20 1.43
CA GLN A 270 14.45 -6.65 2.26
C GLN A 270 15.16 -7.78 3.02
N HIS A 271 16.41 -8.08 2.64
CA HIS A 271 17.40 -8.61 3.58
C HIS A 271 17.81 -7.47 4.53
N PHE A 272 17.27 -7.47 5.76
CA PHE A 272 17.83 -6.76 6.92
C PHE A 272 18.22 -5.26 6.74
N ARG A 273 17.33 -4.42 6.19
CA ARG A 273 17.40 -2.96 6.37
C ARG A 273 16.09 -2.42 6.95
N LEU A 274 16.20 -1.69 8.06
CA LEU A 274 15.11 -1.11 8.84
C LEU A 274 14.09 -0.34 7.99
N GLN A 275 12.86 -0.86 7.95
CA GLN A 275 11.54 -0.20 7.90
C GLN A 275 11.35 1.17 7.21
N THR A 276 11.96 1.41 6.04
CA THR A 276 11.55 2.52 5.15
C THR A 276 11.11 2.06 3.75
N ALA A 277 10.93 0.76 3.53
CA ALA A 277 10.48 0.25 2.23
C ALA A 277 8.95 0.26 2.10
N GLN A 278 8.47 0.96 1.08
CA GLN A 278 7.10 0.97 0.60
C GLN A 278 6.58 -0.47 0.43
N GLU A 279 5.37 -0.76 0.91
CA GLU A 279 4.66 -2.02 0.69
C GLU A 279 4.04 -1.99 -0.72
N LEU A 280 4.33 -2.98 -1.57
CA LEU A 280 3.73 -3.11 -2.91
C LEU A 280 2.67 -4.22 -2.89
N LEU A 281 1.40 -3.87 -2.71
CA LEU A 281 0.34 -4.88 -2.62
C LEU A 281 -0.13 -5.31 -4.01
N PRO A 282 -0.34 -6.62 -4.25
CA PRO A 282 -0.95 -7.10 -5.48
C PRO A 282 -2.42 -6.69 -5.57
N THR A 283 -2.86 -6.46 -6.80
CA THR A 283 -4.22 -6.18 -7.22
C THR A 283 -4.79 -7.40 -7.97
N ALA A 284 -6.07 -7.37 -8.33
CA ALA A 284 -6.68 -8.45 -9.11
C ALA A 284 -6.05 -8.63 -10.50
N GLU A 285 -5.52 -7.55 -11.09
CA GLU A 285 -4.92 -7.56 -12.42
C GLU A 285 -3.41 -7.84 -12.40
N THR A 286 -2.78 -7.99 -11.21
CA THR A 286 -1.35 -8.29 -11.13
C THR A 286 -1.02 -9.63 -11.80
N GLU A 287 -1.83 -10.67 -11.58
CA GLU A 287 -1.58 -12.00 -12.17
C GLU A 287 -1.68 -11.99 -13.69
N THR A 288 -2.68 -11.29 -14.24
CA THR A 288 -2.80 -11.09 -15.69
C THR A 288 -1.64 -10.28 -16.23
N ALA A 289 -1.20 -9.24 -15.51
CA ALA A 289 -0.06 -8.42 -15.91
C ALA A 289 1.26 -9.22 -15.91
N ILE A 290 1.47 -10.13 -14.94
CA ILE A 290 2.65 -11.01 -14.90
C ILE A 290 2.74 -11.86 -16.17
N GLN A 291 1.63 -12.41 -16.63
CA GLN A 291 1.59 -13.32 -17.77
C GLN A 291 1.64 -12.58 -19.12
N GLU A 292 0.87 -11.48 -19.23
CA GLU A 292 0.65 -10.81 -20.50
C GLU A 292 1.73 -9.77 -20.82
N VAL A 293 2.21 -8.99 -19.84
CA VAL A 293 3.12 -7.87 -20.12
C VAL A 293 4.42 -8.34 -20.78
N GLY A 294 5.01 -9.43 -20.29
CA GLY A 294 6.21 -10.02 -20.90
C GLY A 294 5.96 -10.55 -22.32
N ALA A 295 4.80 -11.18 -22.55
CA ALA A 295 4.41 -11.68 -23.86
C ALA A 295 4.15 -10.55 -24.86
N ILE A 296 3.45 -9.49 -24.43
CA ILE A 296 3.18 -8.29 -25.24
C ILE A 296 4.50 -7.65 -25.69
N ILE A 297 5.44 -7.43 -24.77
CA ILE A 297 6.71 -6.79 -25.10
C ILE A 297 7.51 -7.64 -26.09
N ASN A 298 7.63 -8.94 -25.85
CA ASN A 298 8.35 -9.84 -26.75
C ASN A 298 7.68 -9.93 -28.14
N ASP A 299 6.36 -9.96 -28.19
CA ASP A 299 5.60 -9.98 -29.44
C ASP A 299 5.78 -8.68 -30.24
N ILE A 300 5.77 -7.52 -29.59
CA ILE A 300 6.02 -6.22 -30.23
C ILE A 300 7.47 -6.15 -30.73
N GLN A 301 8.45 -6.56 -29.92
CA GLN A 301 9.86 -6.54 -30.31
C GLN A 301 10.17 -7.49 -31.48
N ARG A 302 9.53 -8.67 -31.55
CA ARG A 302 9.79 -9.67 -32.59
C ARG A 302 8.94 -9.50 -33.85
N MET A 303 7.68 -9.11 -33.69
CA MET A 303 6.70 -9.08 -34.79
C MET A 303 6.29 -7.66 -35.21
N GLY A 304 6.76 -6.62 -34.51
CA GLY A 304 6.47 -5.22 -34.81
C GLY A 304 4.97 -4.95 -34.93
N ASP A 305 4.54 -4.42 -36.07
CA ASP A 305 3.16 -4.03 -36.36
C ASP A 305 2.15 -5.18 -36.24
N TYR A 306 2.57 -6.42 -36.51
CA TYR A 306 1.68 -7.57 -36.38
C TYR A 306 1.38 -7.90 -34.91
N GLY A 307 2.40 -7.76 -34.04
CA GLY A 307 2.24 -7.90 -32.59
C GLY A 307 1.26 -6.88 -32.04
N ILE A 308 1.34 -5.62 -32.48
CA ILE A 308 0.44 -4.55 -32.08
C ILE A 308 -1.02 -4.88 -32.45
N LYS A 309 -1.26 -5.36 -33.68
CA LYS A 309 -2.61 -5.71 -34.14
C LYS A 309 -3.21 -6.86 -33.33
N LYS A 310 -2.43 -7.91 -33.06
CA LYS A 310 -2.85 -9.09 -32.27
C LYS A 310 -3.32 -8.72 -30.87
N TRP A 311 -2.56 -7.89 -30.16
CA TRP A 311 -2.90 -7.52 -28.79
C TRP A 311 -4.00 -6.47 -28.72
N ARG A 312 -4.16 -5.65 -29.77
CA ARG A 312 -5.27 -4.71 -29.89
C ARG A 312 -6.61 -5.42 -30.13
N SER A 313 -6.65 -6.42 -31.01
CA SER A 313 -7.89 -7.20 -31.23
C SER A 313 -8.30 -7.94 -29.95
N ALA A 314 -7.34 -8.53 -29.23
CA ALA A 314 -7.60 -9.17 -27.94
C ALA A 314 -8.14 -8.19 -26.87
N ALA A 315 -7.62 -6.96 -26.84
CA ALA A 315 -8.12 -5.92 -25.93
C ALA A 315 -9.55 -5.46 -26.27
N GLN A 316 -9.90 -5.43 -27.55
CA GLN A 316 -11.25 -5.07 -28.02
C GLN A 316 -12.26 -6.17 -27.69
N GLU A 317 -11.90 -7.44 -27.89
CA GLU A 317 -12.75 -8.59 -27.53
C GLU A 317 -13.03 -8.64 -26.02
N ALA A 318 -12.04 -8.32 -25.18
CA ALA A 318 -12.19 -8.27 -23.72
C ALA A 318 -13.08 -7.12 -23.21
N GLN A 319 -13.34 -6.08 -24.01
CA GLN A 319 -14.25 -4.98 -23.65
C GLN A 319 -15.70 -5.23 -24.09
N THR A 320 -15.93 -6.20 -24.97
CA THR A 320 -17.26 -6.54 -25.50
C THR A 320 -18.00 -7.64 -24.73
N VAL A 321 -17.33 -8.25 -23.74
CA VAL A 321 -17.87 -9.30 -22.85
C VAL A 321 -18.13 -8.70 -21.47
#